data_AF-A0A1E3BLS6-F1
#
_entry.id   AF-A0A1E3BLS6-F1
#
_cell.length_a   1.000
_cell.length_b   1.000
_cell.length_c   1.000
_cell.angle_alpha   90.00
_cell.angle_beta   90.00
_cell.angle_gamma   90.00
#
_symmetry.space_group_name_H-M   'P 1'
#
loop_
_entity.id
_entity.type
_entity.pdbx_description
1 polymer ?
#
loop_
_entity_poly.entity_id
_entity_poly.type
_entity_poly.pdbx_seq_one_letter_code
_entity_poly.pdbx_strand_id
1 'polypeptide(L)'
;MVLITASTTTPVNPSGSTPTLTKEDLWTALVLKARDPKQFVSVIESSEIISENENGLTRKVSFKGDDASKDGVEERVVFAGGYEGISLPVSR
;
A
#
# COMPACT_ATOMS: atom_id res chain seq x y z
N MET A 1 -14.07 10.49 23.91
CA MET A 1 -13.52 9.96 22.64
C MET A 1 -13.68 11.06 21.60
N VAL A 2 -12.58 11.51 20.99
CA VAL A 2 -12.61 12.55 19.95
C VAL A 2 -12.23 11.89 18.63
N LEU A 3 -13.03 12.09 17.60
CA LEU A 3 -12.73 11.65 16.25
C LEU A 3 -12.06 12.80 15.50
N ILE A 4 -10.83 12.59 15.02
CA ILE A 4 -10.11 13.54 14.19
C ILE A 4 -10.02 12.96 12.78
N THR A 5 -10.52 13.71 11.79
CA THR A 5 -10.47 13.33 10.37
C THR A 5 -9.62 14.33 9.59
N ALA A 6 -8.72 13.84 8.75
CA ALA A 6 -7.91 14.67 7.86
C ALA A 6 -7.90 14.08 6.45
N SER A 7 -7.88 14.94 5.43
CA SER A 7 -7.80 14.56 4.02
C SER A 7 -6.90 15.52 3.27
N THR A 8 -6.17 15.01 2.27
CA THR A 8 -5.34 15.82 1.36
C THR A 8 -5.48 15.33 -0.07
N THR A 9 -5.22 16.19 -1.05
CA THR A 9 -5.29 15.87 -2.48
C THR A 9 -4.06 16.43 -3.18
N THR A 10 -3.41 15.58 -3.98
CA THR A 10 -2.19 15.92 -4.71
C THR A 10 -2.33 15.48 -6.18
N PRO A 11 -1.92 16.30 -7.16
CA PRO A 11 -1.96 15.90 -8.57
C PRO A 11 -0.94 14.78 -8.84
N VAL A 12 -1.39 13.72 -9.53
CA VAL A 12 -0.54 12.58 -9.93
C VAL A 12 0.45 12.98 -11.04
N ASN A 13 -0.03 13.76 -12.01
CA ASN A 13 0.76 14.28 -13.13
C ASN A 13 0.81 15.82 -13.05
N PRO A 14 1.65 16.40 -12.18
CA PRO A 14 1.83 17.86 -12.15
C PRO A 14 2.43 18.36 -13.48
N SER A 15 2.29 19.65 -13.79
CA SER A 15 2.82 20.21 -15.04
C SER A 15 4.31 19.92 -15.22
N GLY A 16 4.68 19.33 -16.35
CA GLY A 16 6.06 18.95 -16.66
C GLY A 16 6.48 17.55 -16.15
N SER A 17 5.57 16.78 -15.55
CA SER A 17 5.84 15.39 -15.15
C SER A 17 6.13 14.50 -16.35
N THR A 18 7.25 13.79 -16.32
CA THR A 18 7.58 12.73 -17.27
C THR A 18 8.19 11.54 -16.54
N PRO A 19 7.66 10.31 -16.68
CA PRO A 19 6.52 9.93 -17.53
C PRO A 19 5.15 10.38 -16.97
N THR A 20 4.17 10.53 -17.86
CA THR A 20 2.76 10.71 -17.47
C THR A 20 2.18 9.36 -17.08
N LEU A 21 1.68 9.24 -15.85
CA LEU A 21 1.08 8.00 -15.34
C LEU A 21 -0.39 7.89 -15.73
N THR A 22 -0.81 6.72 -16.19
CA THR A 22 -2.21 6.38 -16.38
C THR A 22 -2.87 5.97 -15.06
N LYS A 23 -4.21 5.78 -15.07
CA LYS A 23 -4.92 5.23 -13.91
C LYS A 23 -4.47 3.79 -13.58
N GLU A 24 -4.15 3.01 -14.61
CA GLU A 24 -3.67 1.63 -14.48
C GLU A 24 -2.29 1.57 -13.84
N ASP A 25 -1.39 2.47 -14.25
CA ASP A 25 -0.06 2.59 -13.65
C ASP A 25 -0.17 2.94 -12.16
N LEU A 26 -1.03 3.91 -11.84
CA LEU A 26 -1.24 4.33 -10.46
C LEU A 26 -1.83 3.20 -9.61
N TRP A 27 -2.83 2.48 -10.13
CA TRP A 27 -3.41 1.34 -9.44
C TRP A 27 -2.37 0.24 -9.19
N THR A 28 -1.58 -0.08 -10.21
CA THR A 28 -0.48 -1.06 -10.11
C THR A 28 0.53 -0.66 -9.05
N ALA A 29 0.90 0.62 -8.97
CA ALA A 29 1.79 1.14 -7.94
C ALA A 29 1.18 1.07 -6.52
N LEU A 30 -0.12 1.32 -6.37
CA LEU A 30 -0.80 1.19 -5.06
C LEU A 30 -0.85 -0.25 -4.58
N VAL A 31 -1.13 -1.21 -5.48
CA VAL A 31 -1.06 -2.65 -5.18
C VAL A 31 0.37 -3.06 -4.84
N LEU A 32 1.36 -2.56 -5.58
CA LEU A 32 2.77 -2.82 -5.29
C LEU A 32 3.16 -2.29 -3.90
N LYS A 33 2.72 -1.07 -3.53
CA LYS A 33 2.91 -0.51 -2.19
C LYS A 33 2.22 -1.34 -1.10
N ALA A 34 1.08 -1.95 -1.40
CA ALA A 34 0.42 -2.85 -0.45
C ALA A 34 1.27 -4.12 -0.20
N ARG A 35 1.90 -4.67 -1.24
CA ARG A 35 2.70 -5.91 -1.18
C ARG A 35 4.13 -5.70 -0.67
N ASP A 36 4.81 -4.67 -1.15
CA ASP A 36 6.18 -4.31 -0.78
C ASP A 36 6.26 -2.82 -0.37
N PRO A 37 5.75 -2.47 0.82
CA PRO A 37 5.72 -1.08 1.27
C PRO A 37 7.11 -0.50 1.54
N LYS A 38 8.14 -1.34 1.69
CA LYS A 38 9.52 -0.93 1.98
C LYS A 38 10.12 -0.08 0.85
N GLN A 39 9.67 -0.29 -0.40
CA GLN A 39 10.08 0.52 -1.54
C GLN A 39 9.57 1.97 -1.48
N PHE A 40 8.51 2.23 -0.70
CA PHE A 40 7.81 3.51 -0.66
C PHE A 40 7.99 4.25 0.67
N VAL A 41 8.26 3.51 1.75
CA VAL A 41 8.34 4.05 3.11
C VAL A 41 9.64 3.57 3.76
N SER A 42 10.64 4.45 3.80
CA SER A 42 12.03 4.11 4.18
C SER A 42 12.22 3.65 5.63
N VAL A 43 11.28 3.98 6.52
CA VAL A 43 11.29 3.57 7.93
C VAL A 43 10.83 2.12 8.12
N ILE A 44 10.20 1.51 7.12
CA ILE A 44 9.82 0.08 7.18
C ILE A 44 11.07 -0.78 7.12
N GLU A 45 11.18 -1.70 8.07
CA GLU A 45 12.28 -2.66 8.16
C GLU A 45 11.95 -3.95 7.41
N SER A 46 10.81 -4.57 7.74
CA SER A 46 10.24 -5.73 7.06
C SER A 46 8.73 -5.64 6.87
N SER A 47 8.22 -6.38 5.89
CA SER A 47 6.79 -6.57 5.63
C SER A 47 6.56 -8.01 5.19
N GLU A 48 5.64 -8.71 5.83
CA GLU A 48 5.26 -10.09 5.52
C GLU A 48 3.76 -10.16 5.23
N ILE A 49 3.37 -10.80 4.13
CA ILE A 49 1.96 -11.02 3.80
C ILE A 49 1.47 -12.24 4.58
N ILE A 50 0.49 -12.04 5.47
CA ILE A 50 -0.13 -13.12 6.26
C ILE A 50 -1.23 -13.81 5.44
N SER A 51 -2.01 -13.04 4.70
CA SER A 51 -3.10 -13.55 3.86
C SER A 51 -3.36 -12.60 2.70
N GLU A 52 -3.62 -13.13 1.50
CA GLU A 52 -4.01 -12.33 0.33
C GLU A 52 -5.19 -12.97 -0.38
N ASN A 53 -6.09 -12.14 -0.90
CA ASN A 53 -7.16 -12.52 -1.81
C ASN A 53 -7.44 -11.39 -2.82
N GLU A 54 -8.42 -11.59 -3.69
CA GLU A 54 -8.80 -10.63 -4.74
C GLU A 54 -9.20 -9.24 -4.20
N ASN A 55 -9.69 -9.18 -2.96
CA ASN A 55 -10.19 -7.96 -2.34
C ASN A 55 -9.14 -7.25 -1.46
N GLY A 56 -7.93 -7.81 -1.33
CA GLY A 56 -6.88 -7.19 -0.52
C GLY A 56 -5.97 -8.18 0.20
N LEU A 57 -5.25 -7.67 1.19
CA LEU A 57 -4.28 -8.44 1.96
C LEU A 57 -4.24 -8.04 3.44
N THR A 58 -3.82 -8.97 4.27
CA THR A 58 -3.38 -8.72 5.64
C THR A 58 -1.88 -8.89 5.67
N ARG A 59 -1.17 -7.90 6.21
CA ARG A 59 0.28 -7.92 6.31
C ARG A 59 0.75 -7.57 7.71
N LYS A 60 1.96 -8.00 8.02
CA LYS A 60 2.69 -7.71 9.23
C LYS A 60 3.89 -6.83 8.91
N VAL A 61 3.95 -5.62 9.47
CA VAL A 61 4.99 -4.63 9.17
C VAL A 61 5.79 -4.31 10.42
N SER A 62 7.12 -4.25 10.30
CA SER A 62 8.02 -3.78 11.36
C SER A 62 8.70 -2.47 10.94
N PHE A 63 9.02 -1.63 11.92
CA PHE A 63 9.64 -0.32 11.70
C PHE A 63 11.01 -0.24 12.36
N LYS A 64 11.94 0.42 11.68
CA LYS A 64 13.30 0.62 12.18
C LYS A 64 13.28 1.39 13.49
N GLY A 65 13.97 0.87 14.50
CA GLY A 65 14.13 1.53 15.80
C GLY A 65 12.89 1.47 16.69
N ASP A 66 11.87 0.72 16.32
CA ASP A 66 10.72 0.45 17.16
C ASP A 66 10.90 -0.87 17.93
N ASP A 67 11.55 -0.77 19.11
CA ASP A 67 11.72 -1.89 20.04
C ASP A 67 10.39 -2.41 20.62
N ALA A 68 9.30 -1.62 20.54
CA ALA A 68 7.97 -2.03 20.98
C ALA A 68 7.23 -2.84 19.90
N SER A 69 7.61 -2.71 18.63
CA SER A 69 7.06 -3.49 17.51
C SER A 69 7.94 -4.67 17.09
N LYS A 70 8.69 -5.31 18.01
CA LYS A 70 9.49 -6.51 17.69
C LYS A 70 8.66 -7.61 17.05
N ASP A 71 7.40 -7.70 17.47
CA ASP A 71 6.42 -8.63 16.91
C ASP A 71 5.62 -8.05 15.74
N GLY A 72 6.01 -6.91 15.15
CA GLY A 72 5.33 -6.26 14.02
C GLY A 72 3.91 -5.77 14.31
N VAL A 73 3.38 -4.95 13.40
CA VAL A 73 2.00 -4.48 13.41
C VAL A 73 1.23 -5.15 12.28
N GLU A 74 0.11 -5.78 12.61
CA GLU A 74 -0.80 -6.33 11.60
C GLU A 74 -1.72 -5.23 11.04
N GLU A 75 -1.73 -5.12 9.72
CA GLU A 75 -2.54 -4.16 8.98
C GLU A 75 -3.37 -4.91 7.94
N ARG A 76 -4.66 -4.54 7.84
CA ARG A 76 -5.55 -4.97 6.75
C ARG A 76 -5.62 -3.90 5.68
N VAL A 77 -5.25 -4.28 4.46
CA VAL A 77 -5.37 -3.46 3.25
C VAL A 77 -6.52 -3.98 2.40
N VAL A 78 -7.47 -3.12 2.05
CA VAL A 78 -8.63 -3.46 1.20
C VAL A 78 -8.48 -2.78 -0.15
N PHE A 79 -8.61 -3.54 -1.23
CA PHE A 79 -8.64 -3.03 -2.59
C PHE A 79 -10.08 -2.61 -2.93
N ALA A 80 -10.39 -1.34 -2.68
CA ALA A 80 -11.71 -0.78 -2.96
C ALA A 80 -11.83 -0.30 -4.41
N GLY A 81 -12.91 -0.71 -5.08
CA GLY A 81 -13.25 -0.24 -6.42
C GLY A 81 -12.34 -0.77 -7.53
N GLY A 82 -11.94 -2.05 -7.43
CA GLY A 82 -10.96 -2.71 -8.31
C GLY A 82 -11.03 -2.30 -9.78
N TYR A 83 -9.88 -2.24 -10.44
CA TYR A 83 -9.84 -1.85 -11.84
C TYR A 83 -10.39 -3.00 -12.71
N GLU A 84 -11.60 -2.81 -13.27
CA GLU A 84 -12.24 -3.75 -14.19
C GLU A 84 -11.32 -4.02 -15.38
N GLY A 85 -10.55 -5.12 -15.32
CA GLY A 85 -9.58 -5.50 -16.35
C GLY A 85 -8.25 -6.07 -15.85
N ILE A 86 -7.93 -5.97 -14.56
CA ILE A 86 -6.67 -6.51 -14.01
C ILE A 86 -7.00 -7.65 -13.04
N SER A 87 -6.81 -8.90 -13.47
CA SER A 87 -6.72 -10.04 -12.56
C SER A 87 -5.43 -9.90 -11.75
N LEU A 88 -5.54 -9.55 -10.46
CA LEU A 88 -4.37 -9.50 -9.59
C LEU A 88 -3.85 -10.93 -9.38
N PRO A 89 -2.57 -11.22 -9.66
CA PRO A 89 -2.00 -12.50 -9.28
C PRO A 89 -2.02 -12.55 -7.75
N VAL A 90 -2.84 -13.44 -7.18
CA VAL A 90 -2.79 -13.80 -5.76
C VAL A 90 -1.51 -14.59 -5.56
N SER A 91 -0.63 -14.19 -4.63
CA SER A 91 0.56 -14.98 -4.34
C SER A 91 0.13 -16.36 -3.81
N ARG A 92 0.61 -17.43 -4.46
CA ARG A 92 0.44 -18.82 -3.98
C ARG A 92 1.26 -19.08 -2.72
#